data_AF-A0AAE9YT43-F1
#
_entry.id   AF-A0AAE9YT43-F1
#
_cell.length_a   1.000
_cell.length_b   1.000
_cell.length_c   1.000
_cell.angle_alpha   90.00
_cell.angle_beta   90.00
_cell.angle_gamma   90.00
#
_symmetry.space_group_name_H-M   'P 1'
#
loop_
_entity.id
_entity.type
_entity.pdbx_description
1 polymer ?
#
loop_
_entity_poly.entity_id
_entity_poly.type
_entity_poly.pdbx_seq_one_letter_code
_entity_poly.pdbx_strand_id
1 'polypeptide(L)' 'MANLSAEDLMPKNKVIDYDKDLPQGEQAAHNSEVRKRIDELKEQQRLKDLLDDTDDW' A
#
# COMPACT_ATOMS: atom_id res chain seq x y z
N MET A 1 -18.05 -1.72 48.87
CA MET A 1 -17.68 -2.48 47.65
C MET A 1 -17.68 -1.48 46.50
N ALA A 2 -16.59 -1.34 45.76
CA ALA A 2 -16.55 -0.43 44.63
C ALA A 2 -17.33 -1.05 43.46
N ASN A 3 -18.36 -0.36 42.97
CA ASN A 3 -19.08 -0.76 41.77
C ASN A 3 -18.27 -0.30 40.56
N LEU A 4 -17.61 -1.24 39.90
CA LEU A 4 -17.00 -1.01 38.60
C LEU A 4 -18.11 -0.97 37.53
N SER A 5 -18.14 0.10 36.75
CA SER A 5 -19.11 0.27 35.64
C SER A 5 -18.74 -0.66 34.48
N ALA A 6 -19.74 -1.07 33.68
CA ALA A 6 -19.50 -1.83 32.46
C ALA A 6 -18.55 -1.09 31.48
N GLU A 7 -18.62 0.24 31.43
CA GLU A 7 -17.68 1.10 30.68
C GLU A 7 -16.20 0.97 31.11
N ASP A 8 -15.92 0.64 32.38
CA ASP A 8 -14.53 0.47 32.87
C ASP A 8 -13.94 -0.89 32.47
N LEU A 9 -14.80 -1.84 32.08
CA LEU A 9 -14.41 -3.20 31.66
C LEU A 9 -14.24 -3.31 30.14
N MET A 10 -14.69 -2.31 29.37
CA MET A 10 -14.50 -2.33 27.92
C MET A 10 -13.10 -1.79 27.59
N PRO A 11 -12.30 -2.50 26.76
CA PRO A 11 -11.08 -1.92 26.24
C PRO A 11 -11.47 -0.62 25.53
N LYS A 12 -11.02 0.51 26.06
CA LYS A 12 -11.20 1.81 25.39
C LYS A 12 -10.64 1.61 23.99
N ASN A 13 -11.54 1.56 23.01
CA ASN A 13 -11.18 1.33 21.62
C ASN A 13 -10.35 2.55 21.22
N LYS A 14 -9.02 2.46 21.38
CA LYS A 14 -8.11 3.49 20.90
C LYS A 14 -8.34 3.51 19.41
N VAL A 15 -8.93 4.59 18.91
CA VAL A 15 -8.99 4.83 17.47
C VAL A 15 -7.54 4.86 17.01
N ILE A 16 -7.12 3.81 16.32
CA ILE A 16 -5.76 3.69 15.82
C ILE A 16 -5.68 4.61 14.60
N ASP A 17 -4.88 5.65 14.73
CA ASP A 17 -4.60 6.60 13.67
C ASP A 17 -3.41 6.08 12.84
N TYR A 18 -3.72 5.48 11.69
CA TYR A 18 -2.75 4.92 10.75
C TYR A 18 -2.15 5.97 9.81
N ASP A 19 -2.67 7.19 9.76
CA ASP A 19 -2.16 8.23 8.86
C ASP A 19 -0.71 8.60 9.20
N LYS A 20 -0.32 8.37 10.46
CA LYS A 20 1.06 8.54 10.96
C LYS A 20 2.03 7.51 10.40
N ASP A 21 1.54 6.34 10.02
CA ASP A 21 2.36 5.26 9.49
C ASP A 21 2.52 5.37 7.96
N LEU A 22 1.74 6.24 7.32
CA LEU A 22 1.83 6.47 5.88
C LEU A 22 3.08 7.29 5.55
N PRO A 23 3.81 6.93 4.48
CA PRO A 23 4.90 7.76 3.95
C PRO A 23 4.35 9.13 3.54
N GLN A 24 5.02 10.20 3.95
CA GLN A 24 4.65 11.58 3.60
C GLN A 24 5.82 12.30 2.90
N GLY A 25 5.52 13.44 2.27
CA GLY A 25 6.53 14.31 1.67
C GLY A 25 7.39 13.62 0.60
N GLU A 26 8.71 13.80 0.70
CA GLU A 26 9.68 13.28 -0.27
C GLU A 26 9.64 11.75 -0.38
N GLN A 27 9.41 11.03 0.73
CA GLN A 27 9.32 9.57 0.70
C GLN A 27 8.08 9.11 -0.07
N ALA A 28 6.95 9.80 0.08
CA ALA A 28 5.75 9.51 -0.70
C ALA A 28 5.97 9.78 -2.20
N ALA A 29 6.64 10.88 -2.54
CA ALA A 29 6.98 11.23 -3.91
C ALA A 29 7.91 10.19 -4.54
N HIS A 30 8.99 9.81 -3.83
CA HIS A 30 9.93 8.79 -4.26
C HIS A 30 9.24 7.42 -4.44
N ASN A 31 8.40 7.02 -3.49
CA ASN A 31 7.63 5.78 -3.61
C ASN A 31 6.72 5.77 -4.84
N SER A 32 6.12 6.91 -5.19
CA SER A 32 5.29 7.06 -6.39
C SER A 32 6.12 6.90 -7.66
N GLU A 33 7.29 7.51 -7.72
CA GLU A 33 8.23 7.38 -8.85
C GLU A 33 8.69 5.94 -9.04
N VAL A 34 9.11 5.27 -7.96
CA VAL A 34 9.51 3.86 -7.99
C VAL A 34 8.38 2.97 -8.49
N ARG A 35 7.14 3.19 -8.03
CA ARG A 35 5.97 2.43 -8.49
C ARG A 35 5.72 2.61 -9.98
N LYS A 36 5.74 3.86 -10.47
CA LYS A 36 5.61 4.15 -11.91
C LYS A 36 6.67 3.42 -12.72
N ARG A 37 7.92 3.44 -12.25
CA ARG A 37 9.02 2.77 -12.95
C ARG A 37 8.84 1.25 -13.00
N ILE A 38 8.34 0.64 -11.92
CA ILE A 38 8.01 -0.79 -11.88
C ILE A 38 6.91 -1.11 -12.90
N ASP A 39 5.86 -0.30 -12.95
CA ASP A 39 4.74 -0.53 -13.86
C ASP A 39 5.17 -0.38 -15.33
N GLU A 40 6.02 0.61 -15.65
CA GLU A 40 6.65 0.77 -16.96
C GLU A 40 7.44 -0.48 -17.38
N LEU A 41 8.29 -1.00 -16.49
CA LEU A 41 9.11 -2.18 -16.78
C LEU A 41 8.26 -3.43 -16.99
N LYS A 42 7.18 -3.59 -16.21
CA LYS A 42 6.24 -4.70 -16.38
C LYS A 42 5.52 -4.63 -17.72
N GLU A 43 5.08 -3.44 -18.14
CA GLU A 43 4.43 -3.28 -19.43
C GLU A 43 5.41 -3.50 -20.58
N GLN A 44 6.66 -3.01 -20.47
CA GLN A 44 7.69 -3.31 -21.45
C GLN A 44 7.94 -4.81 -21.62
N GLN A 45 7.98 -5.56 -20.51
CA GLN A 45 8.09 -7.02 -20.56
C GLN A 45 6.88 -7.64 -21.27
N ARG A 46 5.65 -7.25 -20.90
CA ARG A 46 4.42 -7.75 -21.53
C ARG A 46 4.37 -7.47 -23.03
N LEU A 47 4.81 -6.28 -23.45
CA LEU A 47 4.86 -5.89 -24.86
C LEU A 47 5.92 -6.70 -25.63
N LYS A 48 7.06 -6.96 -24.99
CA LYS A 48 8.09 -7.82 -25.58
C LYS A 48 7.57 -9.25 -25.76
N ASP A 49 6.98 -9.83 -24.72
CA ASP A 49 6.43 -11.18 -24.77
C ASP A 49 5.36 -11.29 -25.87
N LEU A 50 4.50 -10.29 -26.00
CA LEU A 50 3.50 -10.23 -27.08
C LEU A 50 4.14 -10.18 -28.47
N LEU A 51 5.26 -9.47 -28.64
CA LEU A 51 5.96 -9.38 -29.92
C LEU A 51 6.68 -10.69 -30.25
N ASP A 52 7.33 -11.30 -29.26
CA ASP A 52 8.03 -12.58 -29.41
C ASP A 52 7.03 -13.71 -29.78
N ASP A 53 5.80 -13.71 -29.24
CA ASP A 53 4.73 -14.65 -29.61
C ASP A 53 4.15 -14.42 -31.03
N THR A 54 4.37 -13.23 -31.61
CA THR A 54 3.92 -12.90 -32.97
C THR A 54 4.93 -13.21 -34.07
N ASP A 55 6.10 -13.77 -33.76
CA ASP A 55 7.12 -14.15 -34.76
C ASP A 55 6.99 -15.61 -35.25
N ASP A 56 6.02 -16.38 -34.75
CA ASP A 56 5.70 -17.76 -35.16
C ASP A 56 4.59 -17.83 -36.24
N TRP A 57 4.69 -17.03 -37.31
CA TRP A 57 3.89 -17.19 -38.55
C TRP A 57 4.73 -17.28 -39.81
#